data_AF-A0A0D2RGQ7-F1
#
_entry.id   AF-A0A0D2RGQ7-F1
#
_cell.length_a   1.000
_cell.length_b   1.000
_cell.length_c   1.000
_cell.angle_alpha   90.00
_cell.angle_beta   90.00
_cell.angle_gamma   90.00
#
_symmetry.space_group_name_H-M   'P 1'
#
loop_
_entity.id
_entity.type
_entity.pdbx_description
1 polymer ?
#
loop_
_entity_poly.entity_id
_entity_poly.type
_entity_poly.pdbx_seq_one_letter_code
_entity_poly.pdbx_strand_id
1 'polypeptide(L)'
;MAIPIPLLFSSPSFLSSPKSLPLFFKPKINTSKSFNLHFHANVASSSILTAMEVGEDLPLDYGDWLPKPDPDQRRRAGILLHPTSFKGAYGIGDFGEEAFRFIDWLHLAGCSVWQVLPLVPPDDEGSPYAGQDANCGNTFLISLEELVKDGLLTKKELPQPIDCDRVNYSIVAKLKDPLITKAAERLLSTDGELITQLETFRRDPTISCWLEDAAYFAAINDGLKAFSWYDWPEPLKNRHLSALEKIFEENKDFIDLFIAKQFLFQRQWKKIRDYAQTKGVSIMGDMPIYVGYHSADVWANKKHFLLNRHGYPMLVSGVPPDAFSDTGQLWGSPLYDWKAMEKDGFLWWISRIRRAQTLYDEFRIDHFRGFAGFWAVPSEAKVAMVGRWKVGPQKSLFDAISKAVGKINIIAEDLGVITEDVVQLRKYIGAPGMAVLQFVLSHFLLV
;
A
#
# COMPACT_ATOMS: atom_id res chain seq x y z
N MET A 1 -40.96 -2.74 -48.70
CA MET A 1 -40.60 -2.09 -49.99
C MET A 1 -40.54 -0.59 -49.76
N ALA A 2 -39.59 0.07 -50.42
CA ALA A 2 -39.01 1.37 -50.07
C ALA A 2 -39.91 2.62 -50.23
N ILE A 3 -39.69 3.62 -49.35
CA ILE A 3 -39.47 5.10 -49.57
C ILE A 3 -40.56 5.88 -50.36
N PRO A 4 -40.97 7.15 -50.03
CA PRO A 4 -40.12 8.30 -49.62
C PRO A 4 -40.62 9.31 -48.55
N ILE A 5 -39.68 10.19 -48.19
CA ILE A 5 -39.76 11.46 -47.45
C ILE A 5 -40.41 12.56 -48.32
N PRO A 6 -41.01 13.63 -47.75
CA PRO A 6 -40.37 14.96 -47.84
C PRO A 6 -40.54 15.86 -46.59
N LEU A 7 -39.48 16.59 -46.24
CA LEU A 7 -39.50 17.79 -45.40
C LEU A 7 -39.02 18.97 -46.25
N LEU A 8 -39.75 20.09 -46.20
CA LEU A 8 -39.52 21.29 -46.99
C LEU A 8 -39.74 22.54 -46.12
N PHE A 9 -38.89 23.54 -46.37
CA PHE A 9 -38.94 24.96 -45.99
C PHE A 9 -38.57 25.30 -44.52
N SER A 10 -37.77 26.34 -44.22
CA SER A 10 -37.29 27.47 -45.01
C SER A 10 -36.09 28.18 -44.35
N SER A 11 -35.07 28.44 -45.17
CA SER A 11 -34.00 29.44 -45.05
C SER A 11 -34.58 30.89 -45.17
N PRO A 12 -33.81 32.02 -45.30
CA PRO A 12 -32.35 32.16 -45.43
C PRO A 12 -31.66 33.41 -44.81
N SER A 13 -30.32 33.40 -44.94
CA SER A 13 -29.42 34.50 -45.39
C SER A 13 -29.12 35.69 -44.47
N PHE A 14 -27.90 36.27 -44.41
CA PHE A 14 -26.57 36.03 -45.00
C PHE A 14 -25.57 37.04 -44.37
N LEU A 15 -24.27 36.68 -44.26
CA LEU A 15 -23.03 37.49 -44.44
C LEU A 15 -22.86 38.81 -43.63
N SER A 16 -21.72 39.22 -43.06
CA SER A 16 -20.29 38.93 -43.27
C SER A 16 -19.44 39.62 -42.17
N SER A 17 -18.25 39.09 -41.91
CA SER A 17 -17.14 39.66 -41.11
C SER A 17 -16.43 40.82 -41.85
N PRO A 18 -15.59 41.71 -41.23
CA PRO A 18 -14.27 41.30 -40.67
C PRO A 18 -13.69 42.12 -39.47
N LYS A 19 -12.64 41.51 -38.89
CA LYS A 19 -11.56 41.94 -37.96
C LYS A 19 -11.29 43.45 -37.75
N SER A 20 -11.05 43.87 -36.51
CA SER A 20 -9.79 44.50 -36.02
C SER A 20 -9.86 44.95 -34.53
N LEU A 21 -8.75 44.80 -33.81
CA LEU A 21 -8.49 45.22 -32.42
C LEU A 21 -8.16 46.73 -32.32
N PRO A 22 -8.22 47.31 -31.10
CA PRO A 22 -7.33 48.40 -30.74
C PRO A 22 -6.49 48.13 -29.47
N LEU A 23 -5.23 48.59 -29.55
CA LEU A 23 -4.24 48.73 -28.47
C LEU A 23 -4.44 50.04 -27.69
N PHE A 24 -4.10 50.03 -26.40
CA PHE A 24 -3.11 50.89 -25.69
C PHE A 24 -3.56 51.26 -24.27
N PHE A 25 -2.78 50.85 -23.27
CA PHE A 25 -2.36 51.68 -22.13
C PHE A 25 -1.09 51.09 -21.47
N LYS A 26 -0.04 51.91 -21.33
CA LYS A 26 1.17 51.67 -20.51
C LYS A 26 0.98 52.38 -19.15
N PRO A 27 1.68 51.95 -18.09
CA PRO A 27 2.80 52.80 -17.64
C PRO A 27 4.07 52.07 -17.13
N LYS A 28 5.17 52.78 -17.39
CA LYS A 28 6.53 52.89 -16.81
C LYS A 28 7.11 51.83 -15.84
N ILE A 29 8.34 51.48 -16.24
CA ILE A 29 9.47 50.79 -15.60
C ILE A 29 9.93 51.45 -14.28
N ASN A 30 10.26 50.64 -13.26
CA ASN A 30 11.57 50.76 -12.59
C ASN A 30 12.02 49.52 -11.78
N THR A 31 13.29 49.18 -12.00
CA THR A 31 14.27 48.40 -11.20
C THR A 31 14.05 46.90 -10.96
N SER A 32 14.70 46.09 -11.79
CA SER A 32 15.02 44.68 -11.53
C SER A 32 16.15 44.54 -10.51
N LYS A 33 15.93 43.78 -9.44
CA LYS A 33 17.02 43.09 -8.72
C LYS A 33 17.33 41.81 -9.49
N SER A 34 18.55 41.71 -10.02
CA SER A 34 19.09 40.52 -10.66
C SER A 34 19.27 39.40 -9.63
N PHE A 35 18.44 38.37 -9.69
CA PHE A 35 18.78 37.05 -9.15
C PHE A 35 19.39 36.24 -10.30
N ASN A 36 20.69 35.99 -10.22
CA ASN A 36 21.37 35.04 -11.10
C ASN A 36 20.87 33.63 -10.79
N LEU A 37 19.95 33.11 -11.59
CA LEU A 37 19.76 31.68 -11.74
C LEU A 37 20.74 31.18 -12.80
N HIS A 38 21.77 30.47 -12.36
CA HIS A 38 22.53 29.58 -13.24
C HIS A 38 21.60 28.46 -13.72
N PHE A 39 21.05 28.62 -14.92
CA PHE A 39 20.52 27.49 -15.68
C PHE A 39 21.71 26.63 -16.12
N HIS A 40 21.91 25.49 -15.45
CA HIS A 40 22.77 24.45 -15.99
C HIS A 40 22.15 23.89 -17.27
N ALA A 41 22.75 24.24 -18.40
CA ALA A 41 22.47 23.66 -19.71
C ALA A 41 22.83 22.17 -19.69
N ASN A 42 21.85 21.29 -19.46
CA ASN A 42 22.03 19.83 -19.50
C ASN A 42 21.39 19.17 -20.72
N VAL A 43 21.04 19.94 -21.76
CA VAL A 43 20.42 19.44 -23.00
C VAL A 43 21.38 19.50 -24.21
N ALA A 44 22.59 20.06 -24.05
CA ALA A 44 23.47 20.36 -25.17
C ALA A 44 24.48 19.27 -25.56
N SER A 45 24.83 18.32 -24.68
CA SER A 45 25.98 17.45 -24.94
C SER A 45 25.66 16.16 -25.71
N SER A 46 24.45 15.60 -25.61
CA SER A 46 24.11 14.38 -26.36
C SER A 46 23.83 14.64 -27.85
N SER A 47 23.43 15.87 -28.21
CA SER A 47 23.16 16.27 -29.58
C SER A 47 24.42 16.61 -30.38
N ILE A 48 25.53 16.96 -29.71
CA ILE A 48 26.81 17.30 -30.36
C ILE A 48 27.47 16.03 -30.91
N LEU A 49 27.52 14.94 -30.15
CA LEU A 49 28.14 13.68 -30.59
C LEU A 49 27.39 12.98 -31.72
N THR A 50 26.09 13.21 -31.87
CA THR A 50 25.29 12.70 -32.99
C THR A 50 25.58 13.39 -34.33
N ALA A 51 26.35 14.47 -34.34
CA ALA A 51 26.70 15.24 -35.53
C ALA A 51 28.18 15.16 -35.93
N MET A 52 29.01 14.39 -35.20
CA MET A 52 30.44 14.29 -35.45
C MET A 52 30.78 13.03 -36.23
N GLU A 53 31.69 13.14 -37.20
CA GLU A 53 32.14 12.00 -37.99
C GLU A 53 33.31 11.26 -37.33
N VAL A 54 33.48 9.99 -37.69
CA VAL A 54 34.60 9.17 -37.20
C VAL A 54 35.92 9.80 -37.66
N GLY A 55 36.74 10.24 -36.70
CA GLY A 55 38.04 10.86 -36.96
C GLY A 55 38.09 12.37 -36.74
N GLU A 56 36.96 13.01 -36.40
CA GLU A 56 36.94 14.44 -36.04
C GLU A 56 37.43 14.70 -34.61
N ASP A 57 37.97 15.90 -34.38
CA ASP A 57 38.40 16.36 -33.07
C ASP A 57 37.19 16.56 -32.15
N LEU A 58 37.24 15.95 -30.97
CA LEU A 58 36.21 16.12 -29.94
C LEU A 58 36.30 17.52 -29.29
N PRO A 59 35.20 18.01 -28.66
CA PRO A 59 35.23 19.23 -27.88
C PRO A 59 36.37 19.25 -26.84
N LEU A 60 36.94 20.42 -26.57
CA LEU A 60 38.08 20.59 -25.65
C LEU A 60 37.78 20.08 -24.22
N ASP A 61 36.51 20.02 -23.83
CA ASP A 61 35.99 19.54 -22.55
C ASP A 61 35.56 18.06 -22.58
N TYR A 62 35.86 17.31 -23.65
CA TYR A 62 35.53 15.88 -23.73
C TYR A 62 36.06 15.06 -22.54
N GLY A 63 37.23 15.43 -22.00
CA GLY A 63 37.81 14.80 -20.81
C GLY A 63 36.99 14.97 -19.52
N ASP A 64 36.10 15.96 -19.46
CA ASP A 64 35.21 16.22 -18.33
C ASP A 64 33.90 15.40 -18.42
N TRP A 65 33.67 14.69 -19.53
CA TRP A 65 32.53 13.81 -19.71
C TRP A 65 32.70 12.49 -18.95
N LEU A 66 32.77 12.60 -17.62
CA LEU A 66 32.93 11.49 -16.71
C LEU A 66 31.61 10.68 -16.57
N PRO A 67 31.70 9.38 -16.25
CA PRO A 67 30.53 8.58 -15.90
C PRO A 67 29.73 9.23 -14.76
N LYS A 68 28.44 9.49 -14.99
CA LYS A 68 27.56 10.06 -13.96
C LYS A 68 27.09 8.94 -13.01
N PRO A 69 27.23 9.10 -11.68
CA PRO A 69 26.69 8.13 -10.75
C PRO A 69 25.16 8.12 -10.86
N ASP A 70 24.57 6.93 -11.03
CA ASP A 70 23.13 6.75 -11.00
C ASP A 70 22.63 6.88 -9.54
N PRO A 71 21.78 7.87 -9.21
CA PRO A 71 21.24 8.02 -7.86
C PRO A 71 20.50 6.77 -7.37
N ASP A 72 19.90 5.97 -8.26
CA ASP A 72 19.21 4.71 -7.92
C ASP A 72 20.19 3.62 -7.45
N GLN A 73 21.49 3.75 -7.75
CA GLN A 73 22.55 2.82 -7.33
C GLN A 73 23.27 3.27 -6.05
N ARG A 74 22.80 4.33 -5.38
CA ARG A 74 23.37 4.79 -4.11
C ARG A 74 23.34 3.66 -3.07
N ARG A 75 24.50 3.31 -2.53
CA ARG A 75 24.60 2.38 -1.38
C ARG A 75 23.93 2.98 -0.15
N ARG A 76 23.03 2.22 0.48
CA ARG A 76 22.28 2.61 1.67
C ARG A 76 22.37 1.53 2.74
N ALA A 77 22.14 1.94 3.98
CA ALA A 77 21.96 1.05 5.12
C ALA A 77 20.71 1.49 5.90
N GLY A 78 20.11 0.55 6.62
CA GLY A 78 18.88 0.77 7.37
C GLY A 78 18.68 -0.23 8.49
N ILE A 79 17.61 -0.02 9.26
CA ILE A 79 17.24 -0.87 10.39
C ILE A 79 15.82 -1.40 10.19
N LEU A 80 15.64 -2.69 10.48
CA LEU A 80 14.35 -3.32 10.64
C LEU A 80 13.86 -3.13 12.08
N LEU A 81 12.79 -2.37 12.27
CA LEU A 81 12.14 -2.19 13.57
C LEU A 81 10.67 -1.88 13.37
N HIS A 82 9.78 -2.74 13.86
CA HIS A 82 8.34 -2.49 13.74
C HIS A 82 7.87 -1.46 14.79
N PRO A 83 6.91 -0.55 14.48
CA PRO A 83 6.50 0.50 15.40
C PRO A 83 5.96 0.01 16.75
N THR A 84 5.39 -1.20 16.81
CA THR A 84 4.93 -1.80 18.07
C THR A 84 6.06 -2.01 19.09
N SER A 85 7.31 -2.04 18.62
CA SER A 85 8.51 -2.28 19.43
C SER A 85 9.14 -1.00 19.97
N PHE A 86 8.59 0.18 19.65
CA PHE A 86 9.02 1.40 20.33
C PHE A 86 8.67 1.33 21.82
N LYS A 87 9.43 2.06 22.62
CA LYS A 87 9.08 2.28 24.03
C LYS A 87 7.78 3.08 24.09
N GLY A 88 7.06 2.97 25.21
CA GLY A 88 5.85 3.76 25.41
C GLY A 88 5.15 3.43 26.71
N ALA A 89 4.38 4.38 27.22
CA ALA A 89 3.63 4.26 28.46
C ALA A 89 2.34 3.43 28.32
N TYR A 90 1.92 3.11 27.09
CA TYR A 90 0.57 2.63 26.80
C TYR A 90 0.54 1.20 26.26
N GLY A 91 1.50 0.36 26.68
CA GLY A 91 1.55 -1.09 26.42
C GLY A 91 2.00 -1.54 25.04
N ILE A 92 2.16 -0.60 24.11
CA ILE A 92 2.64 -0.84 22.74
C ILE A 92 3.31 0.44 22.22
N GLY A 93 4.32 0.30 21.38
CA GLY A 93 4.86 1.42 20.63
C GLY A 93 3.82 2.00 19.64
N ASP A 94 3.89 3.30 19.38
CA ASP A 94 2.91 4.02 18.55
C ASP A 94 3.56 5.11 17.69
N PHE A 95 2.75 5.83 16.89
CA PHE A 95 3.18 6.91 16.01
C PHE A 95 3.40 8.26 16.73
N GLY A 96 3.80 8.20 18.01
CA GLY A 96 4.10 9.35 18.84
C GLY A 96 5.58 9.74 18.84
N GLU A 97 6.03 10.34 19.95
CA GLU A 97 7.36 10.93 20.09
C GLU A 97 8.51 9.95 19.80
N GLU A 98 8.40 8.70 20.25
CA GLU A 98 9.45 7.69 20.08
C GLU A 98 9.72 7.34 18.62
N ALA A 99 8.71 7.41 17.75
CA ALA A 99 8.90 7.20 16.31
C ALA A 99 9.74 8.34 15.69
N PHE A 100 9.50 9.60 16.07
CA PHE A 100 10.33 10.73 15.63
C PHE A 100 11.75 10.64 16.17
N ARG A 101 11.91 10.26 17.45
CA ARG A 101 13.23 10.06 18.07
C ARG A 101 14.02 8.93 17.41
N PHE A 102 13.36 7.85 17.02
CA PHE A 102 13.98 6.76 16.28
C PHE A 102 14.48 7.22 14.90
N ILE A 103 13.68 8.01 14.17
CA ILE A 103 14.09 8.59 12.88
C ILE A 103 15.29 9.53 13.07
N ASP A 104 15.29 10.36 14.11
CA ASP A 104 16.44 11.21 14.43
C ASP A 104 17.70 10.38 14.70
N TRP A 105 17.57 9.29 15.46
CA TRP A 105 18.66 8.36 15.71
C TRP A 105 19.16 7.68 14.42
N LEU A 106 18.26 7.23 13.53
CA LEU A 106 18.63 6.67 12.22
C LEU A 106 19.43 7.65 11.39
N HIS A 107 18.96 8.90 11.32
CA HIS A 107 19.65 9.96 10.61
C HIS A 107 21.04 10.22 11.19
N LEU A 108 21.17 10.31 12.52
CA LEU A 108 22.45 10.48 13.21
C LEU A 108 23.41 9.29 12.97
N ALA A 109 22.89 8.07 12.85
CA ALA A 109 23.67 6.89 12.52
C ALA A 109 24.09 6.82 11.04
N GLY A 110 23.63 7.75 10.19
CA GLY A 110 23.87 7.74 8.75
C GLY A 110 23.04 6.71 7.98
N CYS A 111 22.05 6.10 8.63
CA CYS A 111 21.08 5.24 7.95
C CYS A 111 20.14 6.08 7.08
N SER A 112 19.62 5.47 6.01
CA SER A 112 18.67 6.11 5.09
C SER A 112 17.49 5.21 4.71
N VAL A 113 17.33 4.09 5.42
CA VAL A 113 16.18 3.18 5.27
C VAL A 113 15.68 2.77 6.66
N TRP A 114 14.37 2.79 6.84
CA TRP A 114 13.67 2.17 7.95
C TRP A 114 12.73 1.10 7.40
N GLN A 115 12.96 -0.17 7.74
CA GLN A 115 12.07 -1.26 7.35
C GLN A 115 11.06 -1.56 8.46
N VAL A 116 9.80 -1.74 8.09
CA VAL A 116 8.70 -2.17 8.97
C VAL A 116 8.07 -3.47 8.46
N LEU A 117 7.50 -4.26 9.37
CA LEU A 117 6.55 -5.34 9.03
C LEU A 117 5.21 -4.75 8.54
N PRO A 118 4.27 -5.56 8.03
CA PRO A 118 2.96 -5.06 7.58
C PRO A 118 2.25 -4.27 8.69
N LEU A 119 1.71 -3.10 8.35
CA LEU A 119 1.02 -2.20 9.29
C LEU A 119 -0.48 -2.49 9.41
N VAL A 120 -0.93 -3.65 8.94
CA VAL A 120 -2.34 -4.06 8.93
C VAL A 120 -2.86 -4.40 10.33
N PRO A 121 -4.19 -4.36 10.59
CA PRO A 121 -4.75 -4.85 11.84
C PRO A 121 -4.39 -6.34 12.02
N PRO A 122 -3.65 -6.71 13.08
CA PRO A 122 -3.17 -8.08 13.25
C PRO A 122 -4.29 -9.03 13.69
N ASP A 123 -3.97 -10.33 13.77
CA ASP A 123 -4.81 -11.29 14.50
C ASP A 123 -4.75 -11.06 16.03
N ASP A 124 -5.50 -11.86 16.78
CA ASP A 124 -5.58 -11.76 18.24
C ASP A 124 -4.23 -12.05 18.95
N GLU A 125 -3.32 -12.75 18.27
CA GLU A 125 -1.97 -13.04 18.77
C GLU A 125 -0.95 -11.97 18.40
N GLY A 126 -1.33 -11.01 17.55
CA GLY A 126 -0.51 -9.88 17.15
C GLY A 126 0.31 -10.07 15.87
N SER A 127 0.05 -11.13 15.10
CA SER A 127 0.76 -11.40 13.85
C SER A 127 0.38 -10.39 12.77
N PRO A 128 1.35 -9.63 12.22
CA PRO A 128 1.07 -8.70 11.12
C PRO A 128 0.89 -9.43 9.77
N TYR A 129 1.15 -10.74 9.70
CA TYR A 129 0.98 -11.55 8.49
C TYR A 129 -0.37 -12.27 8.44
N ALA A 130 -1.10 -12.27 9.55
CA ALA A 130 -2.48 -12.75 9.65
C ALA A 130 -3.46 -11.56 9.73
N GLY A 131 -3.21 -10.54 8.91
CA GLY A 131 -3.98 -9.30 8.94
C GLY A 131 -5.45 -9.48 8.61
N GLN A 132 -6.32 -8.76 9.32
CA GLN A 132 -7.78 -8.80 9.13
C GLN A 132 -8.22 -8.09 7.83
N ASP A 133 -7.40 -7.20 7.30
CA ASP A 133 -7.60 -6.48 6.04
C ASP A 133 -6.22 -6.10 5.45
N ALA A 134 -6.07 -6.14 4.12
CA ALA A 134 -4.80 -5.88 3.46
C ALA A 134 -4.43 -4.40 3.30
N ASN A 135 -5.35 -3.47 3.57
CA ASN A 135 -5.23 -2.03 3.26
C ASN A 135 -5.38 -1.13 4.49
N CYS A 136 -6.22 -1.53 5.45
CA CYS A 136 -6.39 -0.84 6.73
C CYS A 136 -5.08 -0.78 7.51
N GLY A 137 -4.98 0.22 8.38
CA GLY A 137 -3.92 0.34 9.36
C GLY A 137 -4.32 -0.19 10.74
N ASN A 138 -3.35 -0.74 11.46
CA ASN A 138 -3.48 -1.15 12.85
C ASN A 138 -3.72 0.07 13.75
N THR A 139 -4.94 0.20 14.27
CA THR A 139 -5.33 1.33 15.12
C THR A 139 -4.60 1.36 16.45
N PHE A 140 -4.01 0.25 16.92
CA PHE A 140 -3.19 0.26 18.15
C PHE A 140 -1.92 1.11 18.02
N LEU A 141 -1.47 1.37 16.79
CA LEU A 141 -0.34 2.26 16.50
C LEU A 141 -0.70 3.75 16.55
N ILE A 142 -1.98 4.10 16.73
CA ILE A 142 -2.41 5.49 16.93
C ILE A 142 -1.89 5.97 18.29
N SER A 143 -1.14 7.06 18.29
CA SER A 143 -0.62 7.70 19.48
C SER A 143 -1.69 8.52 20.18
N LEU A 144 -1.93 8.21 21.46
CA LEU A 144 -2.90 8.94 22.29
C LEU A 144 -2.44 10.37 22.58
N GLU A 145 -1.13 10.60 22.66
CA GLU A 145 -0.56 11.92 22.91
C GLU A 145 -0.69 12.85 21.70
N GLU A 146 -0.57 12.31 20.49
CA GLU A 146 -0.88 13.07 19.27
C GLU A 146 -2.38 13.40 19.19
N LEU A 147 -3.27 12.50 19.64
CA LEU A 147 -4.70 12.82 19.74
C LEU A 147 -4.99 13.93 20.76
N VAL A 148 -4.16 14.06 21.81
CA VAL A 148 -4.24 15.21 22.73
C VAL A 148 -3.77 16.51 22.04
N LYS A 149 -2.71 16.45 21.22
CA LYS A 149 -2.25 17.62 20.45
C LYS A 149 -3.27 18.07 19.41
N ASP A 150 -3.98 17.12 18.80
CA ASP A 150 -5.09 17.38 17.88
C ASP A 150 -6.38 17.84 18.60
N GLY A 151 -6.40 17.89 19.94
CA GLY A 151 -7.57 18.32 20.73
C GLY A 151 -8.71 17.30 20.80
N LEU A 152 -8.49 16.08 20.30
CA LEU A 152 -9.47 14.99 20.31
C LEU A 152 -9.49 14.24 21.64
N LEU A 153 -8.39 14.28 22.39
CA LEU A 153 -8.32 13.82 23.78
C LEU A 153 -7.81 14.92 24.69
N THR A 154 -8.12 14.82 25.98
CA THR A 154 -7.51 15.68 27.00
C THR A 154 -6.42 14.92 27.75
N LYS A 155 -5.41 15.63 28.28
CA LYS A 155 -4.34 15.01 29.08
C LYS A 155 -4.85 14.20 30.28
N LYS A 156 -6.01 14.57 30.84
CA LYS A 156 -6.64 13.88 31.98
C LYS A 156 -7.24 12.52 31.62
N GLU A 157 -7.50 12.30 30.34
CA GLU A 157 -8.07 11.04 29.83
C GLU A 157 -6.99 10.01 29.45
N LEU A 158 -5.73 10.44 29.36
CA LEU A 158 -4.63 9.51 29.16
C LEU A 158 -4.55 8.56 30.35
N PRO A 159 -4.36 7.25 30.10
CA PRO A 159 -4.26 6.28 31.17
C PRO A 159 -2.95 6.47 31.94
N GLN A 160 -2.89 5.91 33.14
CA GLN A 160 -1.62 5.83 33.84
C GLN A 160 -0.64 4.96 33.04
N PRO A 161 0.66 5.32 33.01
CA PRO A 161 1.68 4.49 32.38
C PRO A 161 1.64 3.07 32.94
N ILE A 162 1.69 2.10 32.04
CA ILE A 162 1.84 0.69 32.39
C ILE A 162 3.26 0.23 32.08
N ASP A 163 3.85 -0.52 33.00
CA ASP A 163 5.14 -1.16 32.76
C ASP A 163 4.93 -2.38 31.88
N CYS A 164 5.58 -2.39 30.72
CA CYS A 164 5.32 -3.37 29.68
C CYS A 164 6.57 -3.57 28.81
N ASP A 165 7.43 -4.50 29.23
CA ASP A 165 8.60 -4.91 28.45
C ASP A 165 8.23 -5.65 27.15
N ARG A 166 7.02 -6.24 27.10
CA ARG A 166 6.52 -7.01 25.96
C ARG A 166 5.04 -6.73 25.73
N VAL A 167 4.69 -6.45 24.47
CA VAL A 167 3.31 -6.16 24.05
C VAL A 167 2.37 -7.31 24.44
N ASN A 168 1.30 -6.97 25.17
CA ASN A 168 0.16 -7.84 25.38
C ASN A 168 -1.07 -7.22 24.69
N TYR A 169 -1.42 -7.74 23.51
CA TYR A 169 -2.48 -7.18 22.68
C TYR A 169 -3.84 -7.12 23.38
N SER A 170 -4.16 -8.08 24.26
CA SER A 170 -5.41 -8.05 25.02
C SER A 170 -5.49 -6.89 26.03
N ILE A 171 -4.37 -6.49 26.61
CA ILE A 171 -4.27 -5.34 27.51
C ILE A 171 -4.32 -4.04 26.69
N VAL A 172 -3.58 -4.01 25.58
CA VAL A 172 -3.54 -2.86 24.66
C VAL A 172 -4.93 -2.54 24.12
N ALA A 173 -5.69 -3.53 23.66
CA ALA A 173 -7.06 -3.34 23.18
C ALA A 173 -7.95 -2.71 24.27
N LYS A 174 -7.97 -3.30 25.48
CA LYS A 174 -8.73 -2.77 26.63
C LYS A 174 -8.33 -1.35 27.02
N LEU A 175 -7.06 -0.99 26.83
CA LEU A 175 -6.52 0.32 27.20
C LEU A 175 -6.79 1.38 26.12
N LYS A 176 -6.46 1.08 24.86
CA LYS A 176 -6.42 2.06 23.77
C LYS A 176 -7.74 2.15 23.00
N ASP A 177 -8.49 1.07 22.79
CA ASP A 177 -9.70 1.09 21.95
C ASP A 177 -10.77 2.07 22.45
N PRO A 178 -11.08 2.15 23.76
CA PRO A 178 -12.07 3.11 24.25
C PRO A 178 -11.65 4.56 24.01
N LEU A 179 -10.35 4.85 24.11
CA LEU A 179 -9.81 6.20 23.94
C LEU A 179 -9.73 6.61 22.47
N ILE A 180 -9.32 5.69 21.59
CA ILE A 180 -9.32 5.89 20.14
C ILE A 180 -10.75 6.05 19.63
N THR A 181 -11.70 5.27 20.13
CA THR A 181 -13.13 5.40 19.81
C THR A 181 -13.65 6.77 20.24
N LYS A 182 -13.38 7.20 21.47
CA LYS A 182 -13.77 8.53 21.95
C LYS A 182 -13.18 9.66 21.11
N ALA A 183 -11.92 9.53 20.69
CA ALA A 183 -11.28 10.51 19.81
C ALA A 183 -11.96 10.57 18.44
N ALA A 184 -12.34 9.42 17.88
CA ALA A 184 -13.09 9.33 16.63
C ALA A 184 -14.50 9.93 16.76
N GLU A 185 -15.22 9.68 17.86
CA GLU A 185 -16.53 10.29 18.14
C GLU A 185 -16.44 11.82 18.19
N ARG A 186 -15.40 12.35 18.86
CA ARG A 186 -15.14 13.80 18.92
C ARG A 186 -14.76 14.36 17.56
N LEU A 187 -13.98 13.64 16.77
CA LEU A 187 -13.66 14.04 15.39
C LEU A 187 -14.93 14.14 14.54
N LEU A 188 -15.86 13.20 14.67
CA LEU A 188 -17.13 13.21 13.92
C LEU A 188 -18.09 14.31 14.39
N SER A 189 -17.93 14.78 15.63
CA SER A 189 -18.80 15.80 16.23
C SER A 189 -18.19 17.21 16.24
N THR A 190 -16.97 17.38 15.73
CA THR A 190 -16.27 18.67 15.72
C THR A 190 -16.50 19.40 14.40
N ASP A 191 -16.58 20.72 14.47
CA ASP A 191 -16.46 21.58 13.30
C ASP A 191 -15.00 22.02 13.14
N GLY A 192 -14.50 22.02 11.90
CA GLY A 192 -13.18 22.57 11.61
C GLY A 192 -12.40 21.86 10.51
N GLU A 193 -11.09 22.01 10.55
CA GLU A 193 -10.20 21.49 9.50
C GLU A 193 -10.11 19.96 9.52
N LEU A 194 -10.10 19.33 10.71
CA LEU A 194 -9.94 17.88 10.81
C LEU A 194 -11.12 17.10 10.23
N ILE A 195 -12.36 17.55 10.45
CA ILE A 195 -13.54 16.92 9.83
C ILE A 195 -13.53 17.10 8.31
N THR A 196 -13.05 18.25 7.80
CA THR A 196 -12.89 18.48 6.37
C THR A 196 -11.84 17.56 5.75
N GLN A 197 -10.73 17.31 6.46
CA GLN A 197 -9.71 16.34 6.05
C GLN A 197 -10.24 14.91 6.08
N LEU A 198 -11.06 14.54 7.08
CA LEU A 198 -11.74 13.23 7.13
C LEU A 198 -12.66 13.02 5.93
N GLU A 199 -13.50 14.01 5.61
CA GLU A 199 -14.41 13.92 4.46
C GLU A 199 -13.65 13.83 3.12
N THR A 200 -12.53 14.55 3.00
CA THR A 200 -11.64 14.47 1.84
C THR A 200 -11.04 13.07 1.72
N PHE A 201 -10.53 12.52 2.83
CA PHE A 201 -9.98 11.17 2.90
C PHE A 201 -11.03 10.11 2.52
N ARG A 202 -12.25 10.20 3.09
CA ARG A 202 -13.34 9.25 2.79
C ARG A 202 -13.75 9.28 1.33
N ARG A 203 -13.81 10.47 0.70
CA ARG A 203 -14.26 10.63 -0.70
C ARG A 203 -13.17 10.40 -1.74
N ASP A 204 -11.91 10.33 -1.34
CA ASP A 204 -10.82 10.03 -2.26
C ASP A 204 -11.07 8.65 -2.93
N PRO A 205 -11.15 8.58 -4.28
CA PRO A 205 -11.40 7.32 -4.98
C PRO A 205 -10.35 6.23 -4.74
N THR A 206 -9.13 6.62 -4.38
CA THR A 206 -8.03 5.70 -4.05
C THR A 206 -8.11 5.16 -2.62
N ILE A 207 -8.94 5.78 -1.77
CA ILE A 207 -9.22 5.36 -0.40
C ILE A 207 -10.54 4.61 -0.33
N SER A 208 -11.62 5.20 -0.86
CA SER A 208 -12.98 4.61 -0.81
C SER A 208 -13.08 3.25 -1.49
N CYS A 209 -12.22 2.96 -2.48
CA CYS A 209 -12.21 1.67 -3.19
C CYS A 209 -11.84 0.46 -2.32
N TRP A 210 -11.29 0.67 -1.12
CA TRP A 210 -11.07 -0.39 -0.13
C TRP A 210 -11.71 -0.05 1.22
N LEU A 211 -11.75 1.23 1.60
CA LEU A 211 -12.17 1.65 2.94
C LEU A 211 -13.65 1.38 3.22
N GLU A 212 -14.54 1.62 2.25
CA GLU A 212 -15.97 1.38 2.45
C GLU A 212 -16.22 -0.13 2.61
N ASP A 213 -15.65 -0.97 1.74
CA ASP A 213 -15.79 -2.43 1.87
C ASP A 213 -15.24 -2.95 3.21
N ALA A 214 -14.11 -2.42 3.68
CA ALA A 214 -13.55 -2.76 4.99
C ALA A 214 -14.48 -2.35 6.15
N ALA A 215 -15.07 -1.15 6.09
CA ALA A 215 -15.96 -0.65 7.13
C ALA A 215 -17.27 -1.46 7.21
N TYR A 216 -17.89 -1.77 6.07
CA TYR A 216 -19.09 -2.62 6.02
C TYR A 216 -18.78 -4.04 6.48
N PHE A 217 -17.66 -4.61 6.04
CA PHE A 217 -17.23 -5.93 6.49
C PHE A 217 -17.06 -5.97 8.02
N ALA A 218 -16.37 -4.99 8.60
CA ALA A 218 -16.18 -4.89 10.04
C ALA A 218 -17.51 -4.73 10.80
N ALA A 219 -18.43 -3.90 10.30
CA ALA A 219 -19.75 -3.71 10.92
C ALA A 219 -20.59 -5.00 10.92
N ILE A 220 -20.61 -5.71 9.79
CA ILE A 220 -21.32 -7.00 9.69
C ILE A 220 -20.67 -8.03 10.61
N ASN A 221 -19.33 -8.07 10.66
CA ASN A 221 -18.59 -9.01 11.50
C ASN A 221 -18.81 -8.75 13.00
N ASP A 222 -18.89 -7.49 13.43
CA ASP A 222 -19.18 -7.14 14.81
C ASP A 222 -20.62 -7.54 15.23
N GLY A 223 -21.59 -7.30 14.34
CA GLY A 223 -22.99 -7.66 14.56
C GLY A 223 -23.28 -9.16 14.51
N LEU A 224 -22.44 -9.95 13.83
CA LEU A 224 -22.64 -11.39 13.65
C LEU A 224 -21.55 -12.20 14.37
N LYS A 225 -21.96 -13.05 15.32
CA LYS A 225 -21.07 -14.03 15.97
C LYS A 225 -20.81 -15.27 15.10
N ALA A 226 -20.36 -15.04 13.86
CA ALA A 226 -20.00 -16.09 12.92
C ALA A 226 -18.48 -16.30 12.89
N PHE A 227 -18.03 -17.53 12.58
CA PHE A 227 -16.60 -17.83 12.47
C PHE A 227 -15.97 -17.17 11.23
N SER A 228 -16.72 -17.10 10.12
CA SER A 228 -16.29 -16.40 8.91
C SER A 228 -17.47 -15.84 8.12
N TRP A 229 -17.21 -14.99 7.13
CA TRP A 229 -18.23 -14.46 6.22
C TRP A 229 -18.92 -15.56 5.41
N TYR A 230 -18.33 -16.75 5.31
CA TYR A 230 -18.95 -17.91 4.68
C TYR A 230 -20.27 -18.29 5.35
N ASP A 231 -20.37 -18.07 6.66
CA ASP A 231 -21.51 -18.46 7.48
C ASP A 231 -22.53 -17.32 7.66
N TRP A 232 -22.27 -16.15 7.05
CA TRP A 232 -23.21 -15.03 7.09
C TRP A 232 -24.50 -15.35 6.32
N PRO A 233 -25.62 -14.72 6.71
CA PRO A 233 -26.87 -14.79 5.94
C PRO A 233 -26.62 -14.46 4.46
N GLU A 234 -27.27 -15.19 3.57
CA GLU A 234 -27.04 -15.12 2.12
C GLU A 234 -27.03 -13.68 1.57
N PRO A 235 -27.96 -12.77 1.95
CA PRO A 235 -27.95 -11.40 1.43
C PRO A 235 -26.70 -10.61 1.82
N LEU A 236 -26.09 -10.87 2.99
CA LEU A 236 -24.87 -10.21 3.45
C LEU A 236 -23.63 -10.91 2.88
N LYS A 237 -23.63 -12.24 2.88
CA LYS A 237 -22.59 -13.05 2.26
C LYS A 237 -22.40 -12.69 0.79
N ASN A 238 -23.48 -12.51 0.04
CA ASN A 238 -23.48 -12.21 -1.39
C ASN A 238 -23.69 -10.74 -1.74
N ARG A 239 -23.64 -9.84 -0.74
CA ARG A 239 -23.61 -8.38 -0.95
C ARG A 239 -24.81 -7.86 -1.74
N HIS A 240 -26.01 -8.32 -1.39
CA HIS A 240 -27.24 -7.75 -1.94
C HIS A 240 -27.33 -6.27 -1.56
N LEU A 241 -27.57 -5.41 -2.55
CA LEU A 241 -27.54 -3.96 -2.36
C LEU A 241 -28.46 -3.51 -1.21
N SER A 242 -29.71 -4.00 -1.19
CA SER A 242 -30.67 -3.67 -0.14
C SER A 242 -30.26 -4.16 1.25
N ALA A 243 -29.50 -5.27 1.35
CA ALA A 243 -28.98 -5.75 2.62
C ALA A 243 -27.82 -4.86 3.11
N LEU A 244 -26.97 -4.37 2.21
CA LEU A 244 -25.91 -3.43 2.55
C LEU A 244 -26.48 -2.05 2.94
N GLU A 245 -27.48 -1.53 2.21
CA GLU A 245 -28.19 -0.30 2.59
C GLU A 245 -28.76 -0.40 4.00
N LYS A 246 -29.40 -1.53 4.32
CA LYS A 246 -29.90 -1.81 5.67
C LYS A 246 -28.78 -1.84 6.72
N ILE A 247 -27.64 -2.48 6.42
CA ILE A 247 -26.47 -2.47 7.33
C ILE A 247 -25.99 -1.05 7.58
N PHE A 248 -25.96 -0.21 6.55
CA PHE A 248 -25.56 1.19 6.70
C PHE A 248 -26.53 1.96 7.60
N GLU A 249 -27.84 1.79 7.41
CA GLU A 249 -28.85 2.43 8.26
C GLU A 249 -28.75 1.97 9.73
N GLU A 250 -28.58 0.66 9.96
CA GLU A 250 -28.54 0.07 11.30
C GLU A 250 -27.20 0.29 12.04
N ASN A 251 -26.09 0.42 11.30
CA ASN A 251 -24.73 0.47 11.86
C ASN A 251 -23.94 1.71 11.41
N LYS A 252 -24.64 2.80 11.07
CA LYS A 252 -24.05 4.04 10.58
C LYS A 252 -22.92 4.54 11.48
N ASP A 253 -23.18 4.60 12.79
CA ASP A 253 -22.22 5.09 13.77
C ASP A 253 -20.96 4.22 13.81
N PHE A 254 -21.11 2.88 13.71
CA PHE A 254 -19.96 1.97 13.65
C PHE A 254 -19.11 2.23 12.41
N ILE A 255 -19.75 2.33 11.24
CA ILE A 255 -19.07 2.54 9.96
C ILE A 255 -18.33 3.88 9.96
N ASP A 256 -18.98 4.95 10.42
CA ASP A 256 -18.38 6.28 10.51
C ASP A 256 -17.20 6.29 11.49
N LEU A 257 -17.33 5.62 12.65
CA LEU A 257 -16.24 5.46 13.62
C LEU A 257 -15.08 4.66 13.06
N PHE A 258 -15.34 3.56 12.34
CA PHE A 258 -14.30 2.77 11.69
C PHE A 258 -13.49 3.63 10.70
N ILE A 259 -14.19 4.38 9.86
CA ILE A 259 -13.59 5.28 8.87
C ILE A 259 -12.78 6.38 9.55
N ALA A 260 -13.32 7.01 10.60
CA ALA A 260 -12.62 8.02 11.39
C ALA A 260 -11.33 7.47 12.03
N LYS A 261 -11.35 6.24 12.56
CA LYS A 261 -10.15 5.58 13.10
C LYS A 261 -9.09 5.34 12.01
N GLN A 262 -9.49 4.90 10.82
CA GLN A 262 -8.56 4.72 9.69
C GLN A 262 -7.97 6.05 9.20
N PHE A 263 -8.76 7.14 9.23
CA PHE A 263 -8.24 8.48 8.98
C PHE A 263 -7.20 8.92 10.03
N LEU A 264 -7.46 8.69 11.32
CA LEU A 264 -6.50 9.01 12.39
C LEU A 264 -5.19 8.24 12.21
N PHE A 265 -5.26 6.95 11.86
CA PHE A 265 -4.09 6.17 11.45
C PHE A 265 -3.36 6.82 10.27
N GLN A 266 -4.08 7.12 9.18
CA GLN A 266 -3.50 7.69 7.97
C GLN A 266 -2.79 9.02 8.25
N ARG A 267 -3.44 9.89 9.03
CA ARG A 267 -2.91 11.21 9.41
C ARG A 267 -1.60 11.09 10.18
N GLN A 268 -1.58 10.25 11.22
CA GLN A 268 -0.37 10.08 12.03
C GLN A 268 0.75 9.39 11.25
N TRP A 269 0.45 8.34 10.48
CA TRP A 269 1.45 7.68 9.64
C TRP A 269 2.04 8.62 8.58
N LYS A 270 1.20 9.44 7.93
CA LYS A 270 1.65 10.45 6.96
C LYS A 270 2.63 11.44 7.61
N LYS A 271 2.35 11.90 8.83
CA LYS A 271 3.24 12.79 9.59
C LYS A 271 4.61 12.14 9.87
N ILE A 272 4.63 10.86 10.23
CA ILE A 272 5.86 10.08 10.44
C ILE A 272 6.66 9.95 9.13
N ARG A 273 5.99 9.57 8.04
CA ARG A 273 6.62 9.43 6.71
C ARG A 273 7.20 10.76 6.23
N ASP A 274 6.46 11.85 6.36
CA ASP A 274 6.92 13.18 5.98
C ASP A 274 8.16 13.58 6.78
N TYR A 275 8.19 13.30 8.08
CA TYR A 275 9.37 13.54 8.92
C TYR A 275 10.58 12.70 8.49
N ALA A 276 10.38 11.40 8.23
CA ALA A 276 11.42 10.51 7.71
C ALA A 276 12.03 11.07 6.42
N GLN A 277 11.19 11.56 5.51
CA GLN A 277 11.63 12.20 4.27
C GLN A 277 12.47 13.46 4.52
N THR A 278 12.09 14.32 5.48
CA THR A 278 12.92 15.50 5.84
C THR A 278 14.30 15.13 6.37
N LYS A 279 14.45 13.90 6.90
CA LYS A 279 15.72 13.35 7.40
C LYS A 279 16.46 12.48 6.39
N GLY A 280 15.96 12.38 5.16
CA GLY A 280 16.54 11.55 4.11
C GLY A 280 16.45 10.04 4.39
N VAL A 281 15.45 9.63 5.17
CA VAL A 281 15.15 8.23 5.50
C VAL A 281 13.94 7.78 4.68
N SER A 282 14.14 6.77 3.84
CA SER A 282 13.05 6.08 3.14
C SER A 282 12.43 5.02 4.04
N ILE A 283 11.11 4.84 3.97
CA ILE A 283 10.42 3.77 4.68
C ILE A 283 10.16 2.60 3.74
N MET A 284 10.70 1.44 4.10
CA MET A 284 10.48 0.16 3.44
C MET A 284 9.35 -0.61 4.13
N GLY A 285 8.22 -0.73 3.47
CA GLY A 285 7.11 -1.55 3.94
C GLY A 285 7.27 -3.02 3.61
N ASP A 286 6.22 -3.77 3.89
CA ASP A 286 6.15 -5.21 3.65
C ASP A 286 4.72 -5.63 3.31
N MET A 287 4.58 -6.50 2.33
CA MET A 287 3.30 -6.94 1.77
C MET A 287 3.32 -8.46 1.58
N PRO A 288 2.55 -9.22 2.37
CA PRO A 288 2.33 -10.64 2.11
C PRO A 288 1.71 -10.84 0.72
N ILE A 289 2.20 -11.80 -0.08
CA ILE A 289 1.60 -12.03 -1.39
C ILE A 289 0.11 -12.39 -1.26
N TYR A 290 -0.28 -13.21 -0.29
CA TYR A 290 -1.66 -13.62 -0.05
C TYR A 290 -2.37 -12.75 1.00
N VAL A 291 -3.69 -12.89 1.08
CA VAL A 291 -4.56 -12.24 2.07
C VAL A 291 -5.38 -13.28 2.82
N GLY A 292 -5.87 -12.94 4.02
CA GLY A 292 -6.73 -13.83 4.81
C GLY A 292 -8.07 -14.13 4.11
N TYR A 293 -8.66 -15.31 4.37
CA TYR A 293 -9.98 -15.66 3.82
C TYR A 293 -11.10 -14.80 4.42
N HIS A 294 -11.07 -14.63 5.74
CA HIS A 294 -12.06 -13.83 6.47
C HIS A 294 -11.65 -12.36 6.50
N SER A 295 -11.65 -11.73 5.33
CA SER A 295 -11.36 -10.30 5.17
C SER A 295 -12.29 -9.65 4.16
N ALA A 296 -12.37 -8.32 4.20
CA ALA A 296 -13.07 -7.54 3.20
C ALA A 296 -12.49 -7.74 1.80
N ASP A 297 -11.17 -7.95 1.71
CA ASP A 297 -10.48 -8.21 0.45
C ASP A 297 -11.12 -9.37 -0.32
N VAL A 298 -11.42 -10.49 0.36
CA VAL A 298 -12.01 -11.67 -0.29
C VAL A 298 -13.52 -11.55 -0.40
N TRP A 299 -14.20 -11.11 0.67
CA TRP A 299 -15.65 -11.01 0.70
C TRP A 299 -16.19 -10.03 -0.37
N ALA A 300 -15.54 -8.88 -0.57
CA ALA A 300 -15.95 -7.90 -1.57
C ALA A 300 -15.49 -8.25 -2.99
N ASN A 301 -14.44 -9.06 -3.14
CA ASN A 301 -13.79 -9.33 -4.43
C ASN A 301 -13.75 -10.82 -4.81
N LYS A 302 -14.79 -11.59 -4.43
CA LYS A 302 -14.85 -13.07 -4.61
C LYS A 302 -14.39 -13.57 -5.99
N LYS A 303 -14.72 -12.84 -7.07
CA LYS A 303 -14.37 -13.21 -8.46
C LYS A 303 -12.86 -13.25 -8.73
N HIS A 304 -12.05 -12.62 -7.90
CA HIS A 304 -10.60 -12.56 -8.02
C HIS A 304 -9.89 -13.69 -7.27
N PHE A 305 -10.64 -14.57 -6.61
CA PHE A 305 -10.13 -15.70 -5.84
C PHE A 305 -10.71 -17.03 -6.34
N LEU A 306 -9.97 -18.12 -6.14
CA LEU A 306 -10.37 -19.48 -6.49
C LEU A 306 -11.37 -20.05 -5.47
N LEU A 307 -12.58 -19.51 -5.48
CA LEU A 307 -13.70 -19.92 -4.64
C LEU A 307 -14.70 -20.78 -5.42
N ASN A 308 -15.35 -21.72 -4.74
CA ASN A 308 -16.48 -22.44 -5.31
C ASN A 308 -17.73 -21.55 -5.37
N ARG A 309 -18.82 -22.03 -5.96
CA ARG A 309 -20.09 -21.28 -6.10
C ARG A 309 -20.71 -20.82 -4.77
N HIS A 310 -20.32 -21.43 -3.66
CA HIS A 310 -20.78 -21.08 -2.31
C HIS A 310 -19.82 -20.12 -1.61
N GLY A 311 -18.71 -19.74 -2.24
CA GLY A 311 -17.71 -18.83 -1.69
C GLY A 311 -16.58 -19.50 -0.91
N TYR A 312 -16.54 -20.83 -0.81
CA TYR A 312 -15.48 -21.54 -0.07
C TYR A 312 -14.23 -21.73 -0.93
N PRO A 313 -12.99 -21.63 -0.39
CA PRO A 313 -11.77 -21.85 -1.17
C PRO A 313 -11.74 -23.25 -1.79
N MET A 314 -11.43 -23.35 -3.09
CA MET A 314 -11.19 -24.64 -3.75
C MET A 314 -9.76 -25.12 -3.53
N LEU A 315 -8.82 -24.17 -3.49
CA LEU A 315 -7.40 -24.40 -3.30
C LEU A 315 -6.88 -23.34 -2.32
N VAL A 316 -5.92 -23.74 -1.49
CA VAL A 316 -5.28 -22.89 -0.50
C VAL A 316 -3.76 -22.87 -0.66
N SER A 317 -3.15 -21.81 -0.13
CA SER A 317 -1.73 -21.56 -0.18
C SER A 317 -0.93 -22.47 0.76
N GLY A 318 0.34 -22.64 0.40
CA GLY A 318 1.35 -23.33 1.17
C GLY A 318 2.64 -23.42 0.38
N VAL A 319 3.58 -24.21 0.87
CA VAL A 319 4.80 -24.61 0.16
C VAL A 319 5.01 -26.10 0.26
N PRO A 320 5.55 -26.76 -0.78
CA PRO A 320 5.87 -28.18 -0.71
C PRO A 320 7.02 -28.42 0.27
N PRO A 321 7.31 -29.70 0.61
CA PRO A 321 8.57 -30.06 1.23
C PRO A 321 9.77 -29.53 0.44
N ASP A 322 10.79 -29.10 1.16
CA ASP A 322 12.07 -28.67 0.62
C ASP A 322 13.22 -29.11 1.54
N ALA A 323 14.45 -28.67 1.23
CA ALA A 323 15.62 -29.04 2.01
C ALA A 323 15.59 -28.56 3.48
N PHE A 324 14.66 -27.68 3.85
CA PHE A 324 14.50 -27.12 5.20
C PHE A 324 13.24 -27.63 5.92
N SER A 325 12.28 -28.22 5.20
CA SER A 325 11.06 -28.79 5.78
C SER A 325 10.64 -30.08 5.06
N ASP A 326 10.65 -31.20 5.79
CA ASP A 326 10.19 -32.51 5.29
C ASP A 326 8.71 -32.56 4.92
N THR A 327 7.89 -31.67 5.49
CA THR A 327 6.41 -31.68 5.33
C THR A 327 5.88 -30.48 4.55
N GLY A 328 6.74 -29.53 4.20
CA GLY A 328 6.34 -28.24 3.66
C GLY A 328 5.60 -27.41 4.71
N GLN A 329 4.74 -26.49 4.28
CA GLN A 329 3.93 -25.67 5.17
C GLN A 329 2.55 -25.44 4.54
N LEU A 330 1.49 -25.65 5.31
CA LEU A 330 0.12 -25.38 4.89
C LEU A 330 -0.33 -24.07 5.55
N TRP A 331 -0.42 -23.00 4.76
CA TRP A 331 -0.77 -21.67 5.29
C TRP A 331 -2.27 -21.41 5.29
N GLY A 332 -3.00 -21.96 4.32
CA GLY A 332 -4.47 -21.93 4.31
C GLY A 332 -5.10 -20.67 3.72
N SER A 333 -4.33 -19.73 3.18
CA SER A 333 -4.90 -18.55 2.50
C SER A 333 -5.60 -18.93 1.19
N PRO A 334 -6.67 -18.24 0.79
CA PRO A 334 -7.25 -18.42 -0.54
C PRO A 334 -6.26 -18.00 -1.62
N LEU A 335 -6.32 -18.70 -2.76
CA LEU A 335 -5.47 -18.40 -3.91
C LEU A 335 -6.19 -17.50 -4.91
N TYR A 336 -5.42 -16.66 -5.60
CA TYR A 336 -5.92 -15.78 -6.65
C TYR A 336 -6.38 -16.55 -7.90
N ASP A 337 -7.50 -16.11 -8.48
CA ASP A 337 -7.83 -16.46 -9.86
C ASP A 337 -7.14 -15.47 -10.80
N TRP A 338 -5.86 -15.76 -11.09
CA TRP A 338 -5.03 -14.92 -11.95
C TRP A 338 -5.62 -14.73 -13.36
N LYS A 339 -6.38 -15.72 -13.87
CA LYS A 339 -7.05 -15.61 -15.17
C LYS A 339 -8.22 -14.63 -15.10
N ALA A 340 -8.96 -14.61 -13.99
CA ALA A 340 -10.03 -13.63 -13.79
C ALA A 340 -9.45 -12.22 -13.61
N MET A 341 -8.35 -12.07 -12.86
CA MET A 341 -7.65 -10.79 -12.68
C MET A 341 -7.09 -10.25 -14.00
N GLU A 342 -6.49 -11.09 -14.84
CA GLU A 342 -5.94 -10.65 -16.13
C GLU A 342 -7.03 -10.03 -17.04
N LYS A 343 -8.26 -10.53 -17.00
CA LYS A 343 -9.38 -10.03 -17.81
C LYS A 343 -9.80 -8.60 -17.49
N ASP A 344 -9.61 -8.16 -16.24
CA ASP A 344 -9.87 -6.76 -15.86
C ASP A 344 -8.59 -5.91 -15.80
N GLY A 345 -7.45 -6.47 -16.18
CA GLY A 345 -6.17 -5.77 -16.17
C GLY A 345 -5.55 -5.66 -14.78
N PHE A 346 -5.81 -6.63 -13.91
CA PHE A 346 -5.26 -6.75 -12.56
C PHE A 346 -5.67 -5.61 -11.61
N LEU A 347 -6.91 -5.13 -11.71
CA LEU A 347 -7.38 -3.95 -10.96
C LEU A 347 -7.18 -4.10 -9.44
N TRP A 348 -7.47 -5.28 -8.90
CA TRP A 348 -7.33 -5.54 -7.47
C TRP A 348 -5.87 -5.35 -6.99
N TRP A 349 -4.90 -5.92 -7.73
CA TRP A 349 -3.48 -5.77 -7.40
C TRP A 349 -2.99 -4.34 -7.62
N ILE A 350 -3.45 -3.66 -8.66
CA ILE A 350 -3.12 -2.25 -8.89
C ILE A 350 -3.60 -1.39 -7.70
N SER A 351 -4.81 -1.60 -7.19
CA SER A 351 -5.31 -0.88 -6.01
C SER A 351 -4.48 -1.16 -4.77
N ARG A 352 -4.11 -2.43 -4.52
CA ARG A 352 -3.24 -2.82 -3.39
C ARG A 352 -1.86 -2.16 -3.45
N ILE A 353 -1.28 -2.08 -4.65
CA ILE A 353 0.01 -1.42 -4.87
C ILE A 353 -0.10 0.10 -4.67
N ARG A 354 -1.18 0.73 -5.17
CA ARG A 354 -1.43 2.16 -4.91
C ARG A 354 -1.48 2.45 -3.42
N ARG A 355 -2.21 1.61 -2.68
CA ARG A 355 -2.28 1.72 -1.22
C ARG A 355 -0.88 1.63 -0.60
N ALA A 356 -0.05 0.67 -0.99
CA ALA A 356 1.32 0.55 -0.51
C ALA A 356 2.18 1.79 -0.81
N GLN A 357 2.06 2.39 -2.00
CA GLN A 357 2.76 3.64 -2.34
C GLN A 357 2.30 4.86 -1.50
N THR A 358 1.06 4.86 -0.98
CA THR A 358 0.63 5.89 -0.02
C THR A 358 1.31 5.75 1.33
N LEU A 359 1.74 4.54 1.70
CA LEU A 359 2.32 4.22 3.00
C LEU A 359 3.85 4.20 2.99
N TYR A 360 4.46 3.73 1.90
CA TYR A 360 5.88 3.39 1.85
C TYR A 360 6.55 3.97 0.60
N ASP A 361 7.88 4.16 0.68
CA ASP A 361 8.70 4.61 -0.44
C ASP A 361 9.19 3.42 -1.29
N GLU A 362 9.35 2.27 -0.65
CA GLU A 362 9.68 0.97 -1.21
C GLU A 362 9.01 -0.12 -0.35
N PHE A 363 8.82 -1.32 -0.86
CA PHE A 363 8.25 -2.40 -0.05
C PHE A 363 8.69 -3.78 -0.50
N ARG A 364 8.84 -4.66 0.48
CA ARG A 364 9.04 -6.09 0.25
C ARG A 364 7.71 -6.74 -0.15
N ILE A 365 7.75 -7.66 -1.11
CA ILE A 365 6.67 -8.62 -1.29
C ILE A 365 7.16 -9.99 -0.82
N ASP A 366 6.57 -10.48 0.27
CA ASP A 366 6.84 -11.79 0.84
C ASP A 366 6.33 -12.90 -0.07
N HIS A 367 7.10 -13.97 -0.21
CA HIS A 367 6.84 -15.08 -1.13
C HIS A 367 6.67 -14.64 -2.59
N PHE A 368 7.55 -13.76 -3.07
CA PHE A 368 7.54 -13.20 -4.43
C PHE A 368 7.49 -14.30 -5.52
N ARG A 369 8.08 -15.46 -5.24
CA ARG A 369 8.10 -16.61 -6.15
C ARG A 369 6.72 -17.06 -6.62
N GLY A 370 5.67 -16.80 -5.84
CA GLY A 370 4.28 -17.08 -6.19
C GLY A 370 3.78 -16.37 -7.46
N PHE A 371 4.43 -15.28 -7.88
CA PHE A 371 4.11 -14.61 -9.15
C PHE A 371 4.61 -15.38 -10.38
N ALA A 372 5.67 -16.19 -10.26
CA ALA A 372 6.13 -17.07 -11.32
C ALA A 372 5.38 -18.41 -11.28
N GLY A 373 5.41 -19.06 -10.11
CA GLY A 373 4.66 -20.27 -9.84
C GLY A 373 4.35 -20.41 -8.36
N PHE A 374 3.12 -20.82 -8.04
CA PHE A 374 2.62 -20.97 -6.68
C PHE A 374 2.18 -22.41 -6.39
N TRP A 375 2.37 -22.85 -5.16
CA TRP A 375 1.93 -24.17 -4.71
C TRP A 375 0.48 -24.11 -4.24
N ALA A 376 -0.36 -24.98 -4.82
CA ALA A 376 -1.79 -24.99 -4.56
C ALA A 376 -2.23 -26.33 -3.98
N VAL A 377 -2.79 -26.30 -2.77
CA VAL A 377 -3.23 -27.48 -2.02
C VAL A 377 -4.77 -27.52 -2.02
N PRO A 378 -5.43 -28.68 -2.23
CA PRO A 378 -6.87 -28.81 -2.01
C PRO A 378 -7.29 -28.35 -0.61
N SER A 379 -8.37 -27.58 -0.49
CA SER A 379 -8.76 -26.96 0.79
C SER A 379 -9.18 -27.97 1.86
N GLU A 380 -9.57 -29.18 1.47
CA GLU A 380 -9.86 -30.30 2.35
C GLU A 380 -8.62 -31.01 2.92
N ALA A 381 -7.44 -30.72 2.38
CA ALA A 381 -6.20 -31.37 2.82
C ALA A 381 -5.72 -30.81 4.17
N LYS A 382 -5.10 -31.69 4.97
CA LYS A 382 -4.51 -31.33 6.28
C LYS A 382 -3.01 -31.09 6.23
N VAL A 383 -2.37 -31.32 5.08
CA VAL A 383 -0.91 -31.24 4.88
C VAL A 383 -0.59 -30.62 3.53
N ALA A 384 0.56 -29.97 3.42
CA ALA A 384 0.97 -29.27 2.20
C ALA A 384 1.45 -30.20 1.07
N MET A 385 1.89 -31.42 1.42
CA MET A 385 2.52 -32.37 0.49
C MET A 385 1.65 -32.78 -0.71
N VAL A 386 0.33 -32.64 -0.62
CA VAL A 386 -0.63 -33.08 -1.66
C VAL A 386 -1.03 -31.97 -2.63
N GLY A 387 -0.27 -30.88 -2.67
CA GLY A 387 -0.49 -29.79 -3.62
C GLY A 387 0.10 -30.01 -5.02
N ARG A 388 -0.03 -29.00 -5.86
CA ARG A 388 0.60 -28.92 -7.19
C ARG A 388 1.07 -27.51 -7.48
N TRP A 389 2.18 -27.39 -8.20
CA TRP A 389 2.61 -26.12 -8.77
C TRP A 389 1.62 -25.65 -9.85
N LYS A 390 1.26 -24.38 -9.78
CA LYS A 390 0.43 -23.66 -10.74
C LYS A 390 1.24 -22.47 -11.27
N VAL A 391 1.05 -22.14 -12.53
CA VAL A 391 1.69 -20.98 -13.16
C VAL A 391 1.03 -19.70 -12.64
N GLY A 392 1.85 -18.75 -12.16
CA GLY A 392 1.41 -17.41 -11.76
C GLY A 392 1.24 -16.46 -12.95
N PRO A 393 0.96 -15.17 -12.70
CA PRO A 393 0.74 -14.17 -13.76
C PRO A 393 2.02 -13.73 -14.47
N GLN A 394 3.20 -14.00 -13.89
CA GLN A 394 4.50 -13.64 -14.44
C GLN A 394 4.59 -12.14 -14.75
N LYS A 395 5.08 -11.78 -15.95
CA LYS A 395 5.40 -10.40 -16.35
C LYS A 395 4.15 -9.53 -16.56
N SER A 396 3.02 -10.11 -17.00
CA SER A 396 1.84 -9.33 -17.40
C SER A 396 1.24 -8.53 -16.23
N LEU A 397 1.31 -9.07 -15.01
CA LEU A 397 0.94 -8.34 -13.79
C LEU A 397 1.81 -7.09 -13.62
N PHE A 398 3.13 -7.24 -13.69
CA PHE A 398 4.06 -6.12 -13.46
C PHE A 398 4.03 -5.09 -14.58
N ASP A 399 3.80 -5.50 -15.83
CA ASP A 399 3.59 -4.59 -16.95
C ASP A 399 2.31 -3.75 -16.73
N ALA A 400 1.21 -4.39 -16.28
CA ALA A 400 -0.05 -3.71 -15.97
C ALA A 400 0.09 -2.74 -14.80
N ILE A 401 0.79 -3.17 -13.75
CA ILE A 401 1.13 -2.35 -12.59
C ILE A 401 1.97 -1.13 -13.04
N SER A 402 3.07 -1.34 -13.78
CA SER A 402 3.94 -0.26 -14.24
C SER A 402 3.18 0.76 -15.10
N LYS A 403 2.25 0.29 -15.94
CA LYS A 403 1.39 1.15 -16.76
C LYS A 403 0.42 1.98 -15.90
N ALA A 404 -0.09 1.42 -14.80
CA ALA A 404 -1.15 2.02 -14.00
C ALA A 404 -0.67 2.92 -12.85
N VAL A 405 0.54 2.70 -12.34
CA VAL A 405 1.07 3.43 -11.16
C VAL A 405 2.51 3.93 -11.31
N GLY A 406 3.15 3.69 -12.47
CA GLY A 406 4.52 4.15 -12.74
C GLY A 406 5.59 3.25 -12.10
N LYS A 407 6.75 3.86 -11.79
CA LYS A 407 7.89 3.16 -11.18
C LYS A 407 7.54 2.72 -9.76
N ILE A 408 7.91 1.49 -9.41
CA ILE A 408 7.74 0.94 -8.06
C ILE A 408 9.04 0.31 -7.62
N ASN A 409 9.42 0.59 -6.38
CA ASN A 409 10.58 0.01 -5.74
C ASN A 409 10.14 -1.23 -4.95
N ILE A 410 10.04 -2.36 -5.63
CA ILE A 410 9.72 -3.66 -5.03
C ILE A 410 11.02 -4.36 -4.63
N ILE A 411 11.07 -4.87 -3.41
CA ILE A 411 12.08 -5.85 -2.98
C ILE A 411 11.44 -7.23 -3.05
N ALA A 412 12.03 -8.14 -3.81
CA ALA A 412 11.55 -9.51 -3.90
C ALA A 412 12.10 -10.32 -2.73
N GLU A 413 11.23 -10.84 -1.87
CA GLU A 413 11.60 -11.93 -0.96
C GLU A 413 11.74 -13.20 -1.82
N ASP A 414 12.99 -13.60 -2.08
CA ASP A 414 13.37 -14.72 -2.94
C ASP A 414 14.24 -15.76 -2.21
N LEU A 415 14.01 -15.96 -0.91
CA LEU A 415 14.71 -16.96 -0.10
C LEU A 415 14.17 -18.37 -0.36
N GLY A 416 14.91 -19.37 0.15
CA GLY A 416 14.60 -20.79 -0.04
C GLY A 416 14.98 -21.31 -1.43
N VAL A 417 14.46 -22.48 -1.80
CA VAL A 417 14.73 -23.08 -3.11
C VAL A 417 13.84 -22.41 -4.17
N ILE A 418 14.46 -21.60 -5.02
CA ILE A 418 13.80 -20.91 -6.14
C ILE A 418 14.16 -21.53 -7.49
N THR A 419 13.28 -21.32 -8.47
CA THR A 419 13.40 -21.83 -9.84
C THR A 419 13.86 -20.72 -10.79
N GLU A 420 14.41 -21.08 -11.95
CA GLU A 420 14.98 -20.11 -12.90
C GLU A 420 13.97 -19.07 -13.40
N ASP A 421 12.69 -19.44 -13.54
CA ASP A 421 11.60 -18.53 -13.89
C ASP A 421 11.38 -17.42 -12.84
N VAL A 422 11.61 -17.71 -11.55
CA VAL A 422 11.56 -16.70 -10.46
C VAL A 422 12.70 -15.70 -10.64
N VAL A 423 13.91 -16.19 -10.90
CA VAL A 423 15.11 -15.36 -11.12
C VAL A 423 14.93 -14.47 -12.34
N GLN A 424 14.40 -15.02 -13.43
CA GLN A 424 14.13 -14.27 -14.66
C GLN A 424 13.05 -13.21 -14.47
N LEU A 425 11.96 -13.53 -13.75
CA LEU A 425 10.90 -12.57 -13.45
C LEU A 425 11.44 -11.42 -12.59
N ARG A 426 12.19 -11.73 -11.53
CA ARG A 426 12.80 -10.72 -10.65
C ARG A 426 13.73 -9.78 -11.43
N LYS A 427 14.61 -10.34 -12.27
CA LYS A 427 15.54 -9.56 -13.12
C LYS A 427 14.79 -8.72 -14.16
N TYR A 428 13.74 -9.25 -14.76
CA TYR A 428 12.92 -8.54 -15.76
C TYR A 428 12.34 -7.25 -15.20
N ILE A 429 11.83 -7.29 -13.96
CA ILE A 429 11.26 -6.11 -13.30
C ILE A 429 12.30 -5.23 -12.60
N GLY A 430 13.57 -5.61 -12.61
CA GLY A 430 14.65 -4.88 -11.93
C GLY A 430 14.57 -4.92 -10.40
N ALA A 431 13.86 -5.88 -9.81
CA ALA A 431 13.71 -5.96 -8.35
C ALA A 431 14.97 -6.55 -7.69
N PRO A 432 15.52 -5.92 -6.63
CA PRO A 432 16.54 -6.56 -5.79
C PRO A 432 15.95 -7.79 -5.09
N GLY A 433 16.78 -8.84 -4.97
CA GLY A 433 16.49 -10.00 -4.11
C GLY A 433 17.05 -9.81 -2.70
N MET A 434 17.03 -10.87 -1.90
CA MET A 434 17.48 -10.86 -0.51
C MET A 434 18.66 -11.81 -0.27
N ALA A 435 19.58 -11.40 0.58
CA ALA A 435 20.64 -12.24 1.11
C ALA A 435 20.65 -12.13 2.65
N VAL A 436 20.60 -13.27 3.34
CA VAL A 436 20.54 -13.32 4.81
C VAL A 436 21.77 -14.08 5.31
N LEU A 437 22.68 -13.36 5.98
CA LEU A 437 23.98 -13.90 6.39
C LEU A 437 23.88 -15.11 7.33
N GLN A 438 22.83 -15.20 8.15
CA GLN A 438 22.61 -16.34 9.05
C GLN A 438 22.48 -17.68 8.28
N PHE A 439 21.92 -17.67 7.06
CA PHE A 439 21.82 -18.87 6.21
C PHE A 439 23.12 -19.19 5.47
N VAL A 440 24.01 -18.21 5.29
CA VAL A 440 25.31 -18.42 4.66
C VAL A 440 26.26 -19.13 5.63
N LEU A 441 26.22 -18.74 6.91
CA LEU A 441 27.16 -19.25 7.93
C LEU A 441 26.80 -20.65 8.43
N SER A 442 25.53 -21.07 8.37
CA SER A 442 25.11 -22.43 8.74
C SER A 442 25.60 -23.51 7.76
N HIS A 443 25.86 -23.15 6.51
CA HIS A 443 26.45 -24.08 5.52
C HIS A 443 27.94 -24.37 5.79
N PHE A 444 28.66 -23.45 6.45
CA PHE A 444 30.09 -23.62 6.76
C PHE A 444 30.36 -24.40 8.06
N LEU A 445 29.35 -24.61 8.92
CA LEU A 445 29.49 -25.38 10.16
C LEU A 445 29.12 -26.87 9.99
N LEU A 446 28.68 -27.27 8.80
CA LEU A 446 28.30 -28.65 8.45
C LEU A 446 29.29 -29.33 7.48
N VAL A 447 30.47 -28.73 7.23
CA VAL A 447 31.56 -29.31 6.44
C VAL A 447 32.72 -29.72 7.34
#